data_AF-A0A662LYP0-F1
#
_entry.id   AF-A0A662LYP0-F1
#
_cell.length_a   1.000
_cell.length_b   1.000
_cell.length_c   1.000
_cell.angle_alpha   90.00
_cell.angle_beta   90.00
_cell.angle_gamma   90.00
#
_symmetry.space_group_name_H-M   'P 1'
#
loop_
_entity.id
_entity.type
_entity.pdbx_description
1 polymer ?
#
loop_
_entity_poly.entity_id
_entity_poly.type
_entity_poly.pdbx_seq_one_letter_code
_entity_poly.pdbx_strand_id
1 'polypeptide(L)'
;AKTMITLPGCPAHPDWIVGTLVHLLEFGIPHRDNESRPVMFFSRLVHEQCPRFADYEREKFAKAFSEEGCLFKLGCLGPNTYADCTIRYWNSGTNSCIQANGPCIGCASEDFARKASFPFYRKNEKNSGT
;
A
#
# COMPACT_ATOMS: atom_id res chain seq x y z
N ALA A 1 4.87 27.28 14.20
CA ALA A 1 4.71 25.83 13.98
C ALA A 1 5.84 25.34 13.08
N LYS A 2 6.39 24.14 13.29
CA LYS A 2 7.40 23.56 12.39
C LYS A 2 6.71 22.85 11.22
N THR A 3 7.22 23.02 10.01
CA THR A 3 6.75 22.25 8.84
C THR A 3 7.18 20.80 8.96
N MET A 4 6.25 19.86 8.77
CA MET A 4 6.49 18.41 8.88
C MET A 4 6.22 17.72 7.53
N ILE A 5 7.08 16.79 7.12
CA ILE A 5 6.85 15.94 5.95
C ILE A 5 6.84 14.51 6.44
N THR A 6 5.71 13.83 6.27
CA THR A 6 5.49 12.47 6.74
C THR A 6 5.77 11.50 5.60
N LEU A 7 6.75 10.62 5.78
CA LEU A 7 7.04 9.51 4.86
C LEU A 7 6.75 8.20 5.60
N PRO A 8 5.47 7.78 5.69
CA PRO A 8 5.12 6.54 6.38
C PRO A 8 5.60 5.30 5.62
N GLY A 9 5.60 4.15 6.29
CA GLY A 9 6.05 2.87 5.75
C GLY A 9 6.94 2.12 6.74
N CYS A 10 6.93 0.79 6.67
CA CYS A 10 7.81 -0.08 7.45
C CYS A 10 8.63 -1.00 6.53
N PRO A 11 9.77 -0.53 5.98
CA PRO A 11 10.30 0.84 6.07
C PRO A 11 9.58 1.81 5.12
N ALA A 12 9.91 3.10 5.19
CA ALA A 12 9.58 4.03 4.11
C ALA A 12 10.33 3.62 2.82
N HIS A 13 9.71 3.81 1.65
CA HIS A 13 10.35 3.45 0.39
C HIS A 13 11.61 4.31 0.14
N PRO A 14 12.75 3.72 -0.29
CA PRO A 14 13.97 4.46 -0.58
C PRO A 14 13.76 5.64 -1.54
N ASP A 15 13.05 5.44 -2.65
CA ASP A 15 12.72 6.52 -3.58
C ASP A 15 11.84 7.61 -2.98
N TRP A 16 10.98 7.32 -2.00
CA TRP A 16 10.18 8.37 -1.36
C TRP A 16 11.08 9.28 -0.54
N ILE A 17 12.07 8.70 0.16
CA ILE A 17 13.07 9.44 0.92
C ILE A 17 13.91 10.30 -0.03
N VAL A 18 14.57 9.65 -1.00
CA VAL A 18 15.47 10.34 -1.93
C VAL A 18 14.72 11.35 -2.79
N GLY A 19 13.56 10.98 -3.33
CA GLY A 19 12.72 11.85 -4.14
C GLY A 19 12.22 13.07 -3.38
N THR A 20 11.84 12.91 -2.10
CA THR A 20 11.48 14.05 -1.25
C THR A 20 12.67 14.98 -1.01
N LEU A 21 13.87 14.43 -0.73
CA LEU A 21 15.07 15.23 -0.52
C LEU A 21 15.46 16.02 -1.77
N VAL A 22 15.45 15.38 -2.93
CA VAL A 22 15.73 16.06 -4.21
C VAL A 22 14.69 17.14 -4.48
N HIS A 23 13.40 16.86 -4.28
CA HIS A 23 12.35 17.87 -4.44
C HIS A 23 12.56 19.07 -3.49
N LEU A 24 12.97 18.83 -2.26
CA LEU A 24 13.26 19.90 -1.29
C LEU A 24 14.42 20.80 -1.72
N LEU A 25 15.47 20.22 -2.29
CA LEU A 25 16.64 20.97 -2.75
C LEU A 25 16.33 21.82 -3.98
N GLU A 26 15.56 21.28 -4.92
CA GLU A 26 15.30 21.91 -6.23
C GLU A 26 14.08 22.85 -6.21
N PHE A 27 13.00 22.46 -5.50
CA PHE A 27 11.69 23.11 -5.59
C PHE A 27 11.09 23.50 -4.24
N GLY A 28 11.73 23.12 -3.13
CA GLY A 28 11.21 23.32 -1.78
C GLY A 28 10.15 22.28 -1.37
N ILE A 29 9.26 22.66 -0.44
CA ILE A 29 8.33 21.72 0.21
C ILE A 29 7.32 21.16 -0.81
N PRO A 30 7.23 19.83 -0.99
CA PRO A 30 6.25 19.23 -1.90
C PRO A 30 4.82 19.48 -1.44
N HIS A 31 3.87 19.42 -2.38
CA HIS A 31 2.45 19.41 -2.05
C HIS A 31 2.13 18.18 -1.19
N ARG A 32 1.38 18.39 -0.10
CA ARG A 32 1.08 17.37 0.90
C ARG A 32 -0.42 17.21 1.10
N ASP A 33 -0.83 16.01 1.47
CA ASP A 33 -2.19 15.75 1.94
C ASP A 33 -2.39 16.21 3.40
N ASN A 34 -3.57 15.94 3.94
CA ASN A 34 -3.94 16.31 5.32
C ASN A 34 -3.10 15.61 6.40
N GLU A 35 -2.42 14.51 6.06
CA GLU A 35 -1.51 13.77 6.95
C GLU A 35 -0.04 14.23 6.78
N SER A 36 0.17 15.33 6.04
CA SER A 36 1.48 15.88 5.70
C SER A 36 2.34 14.95 4.83
N ARG A 37 1.74 14.02 4.07
CA ARG A 37 2.45 13.12 3.17
C ARG A 37 2.56 13.71 1.76
N PRO A 38 3.69 13.59 1.05
CA PRO A 38 3.80 14.08 -0.32
C PRO A 38 2.80 13.41 -1.26
N VAL A 39 1.92 14.20 -1.87
CA VAL A 39 0.84 13.68 -2.74
C VAL A 39 1.40 12.87 -3.91
N MET A 40 2.59 13.19 -4.40
CA MET A 40 3.25 12.45 -5.49
C MET A 40 3.49 10.95 -5.20
N PHE A 41 3.49 10.52 -3.94
CA PHE A 41 3.65 9.11 -3.55
C PHE A 41 2.38 8.51 -2.91
N PHE A 42 1.54 9.36 -2.32
CA PHE A 42 0.42 8.95 -1.45
C PHE A 42 -0.95 9.41 -1.98
N SER A 43 -1.08 9.78 -3.26
CA SER A 43 -2.34 10.27 -3.83
C SER A 43 -3.40 9.19 -4.09
N ARG A 44 -2.99 7.91 -4.21
CA ARG A 44 -3.88 6.81 -4.59
C ARG A 44 -3.73 5.63 -3.66
N LEU A 45 -4.83 4.88 -3.51
CA LEU A 45 -4.81 3.62 -2.78
C LEU A 45 -4.00 2.58 -3.56
N VAL A 46 -3.25 1.76 -2.85
CA VAL A 46 -2.53 0.61 -3.43
C VAL A 46 -3.46 -0.25 -4.27
N HIS A 47 -4.74 -0.38 -3.86
CA HIS A 47 -5.72 -1.17 -4.59
C HIS A 47 -6.11 -0.59 -5.97
N GLU A 48 -6.24 0.73 -6.09
CA GLU A 48 -6.66 1.39 -7.35
C GLU A 48 -5.67 1.23 -8.52
N GLN A 49 -4.44 0.86 -8.19
CA GLN A 49 -3.31 0.70 -9.08
C GLN A 49 -2.68 -0.69 -8.91
N CYS A 50 -3.47 -1.64 -8.40
CA CYS A 50 -3.03 -3.00 -8.16
C CYS A 50 -3.04 -3.81 -9.47
N PRO A 51 -1.98 -4.59 -9.78
CA PRO A 51 -1.97 -5.47 -10.96
C PRO A 51 -3.06 -6.56 -10.90
N ARG A 52 -3.59 -6.85 -9.71
CA ARG A 52 -4.68 -7.82 -9.49
C ARG A 52 -6.05 -7.15 -9.34
N PHE A 53 -6.20 -5.88 -9.72
CA PHE A 53 -7.49 -5.18 -9.63
C PHE A 53 -8.58 -5.87 -10.48
N ALA A 54 -8.26 -6.31 -11.69
CA ALA A 54 -9.21 -7.05 -12.53
C ALA A 54 -9.67 -8.39 -11.91
N ASP A 55 -8.80 -9.06 -11.14
CA ASP A 55 -9.17 -10.27 -10.41
C ASP A 55 -10.12 -9.94 -9.25
N TYR A 56 -9.95 -8.79 -8.59
CA TYR A 56 -10.89 -8.31 -7.56
C TYR A 56 -12.27 -8.04 -8.16
N GLU A 57 -12.35 -7.29 -9.26
CA GLU A 57 -13.61 -6.92 -9.94
C GLU A 57 -14.39 -8.13 -10.45
N ARG A 58 -13.69 -9.23 -10.79
CA ARG A 58 -14.30 -10.50 -11.23
C ARG A 58 -14.50 -11.50 -10.09
N GLU A 59 -14.29 -11.08 -8.85
CA GLU A 59 -14.39 -11.90 -7.65
C GLU A 59 -13.48 -13.16 -7.67
N LYS A 60 -12.38 -13.12 -8.43
CA LYS A 60 -11.38 -14.17 -8.48
C LYS A 60 -10.39 -14.01 -7.33
N PHE A 61 -10.81 -14.44 -6.14
CA PHE A 61 -10.00 -14.39 -4.93
C PHE A 61 -9.15 -15.66 -4.73
N ALA A 62 -7.88 -15.49 -4.38
CA ALA A 62 -7.03 -16.58 -3.95
C ALA A 62 -7.53 -17.13 -2.59
N LYS A 63 -7.62 -18.45 -2.45
CA LYS A 63 -8.05 -19.11 -1.20
C LYS A 63 -6.86 -19.54 -0.34
N ALA A 64 -5.68 -19.66 -0.94
CA ALA A 64 -4.42 -19.94 -0.27
C ALA A 64 -3.26 -19.11 -0.86
N PHE A 65 -2.17 -18.95 -0.11
CA PHE A 65 -0.97 -18.20 -0.55
C PHE A 65 -0.19 -18.86 -1.69
N SER A 66 -0.55 -20.06 -2.10
CA SER A 66 0.01 -20.74 -3.28
C SER A 66 -0.84 -20.56 -4.53
N GLU A 67 -2.02 -19.94 -4.41
CA GLU A 67 -2.94 -19.75 -5.52
C GLU A 67 -2.78 -18.37 -6.15
N GLU A 68 -3.14 -18.30 -7.43
CA GLU A 68 -3.27 -17.06 -8.17
C GLU A 68 -4.59 -16.35 -7.85
N GLY A 69 -4.65 -15.04 -8.12
CA GLY A 69 -5.85 -14.22 -7.93
C GLY A 69 -5.71 -13.15 -6.85
N CYS A 70 -6.78 -12.40 -6.60
CA CYS A 70 -6.75 -11.29 -5.65
C CYS A 70 -6.59 -11.77 -4.20
N LEU A 71 -5.65 -11.14 -3.47
CA LEU A 71 -5.31 -11.46 -2.08
C LEU A 71 -6.25 -10.82 -1.04
N PHE A 72 -7.34 -10.18 -1.47
CA PHE A 72 -8.25 -9.47 -0.56
C PHE A 72 -8.77 -10.39 0.55
N LYS A 73 -9.33 -11.55 0.19
CA LYS A 73 -9.85 -12.54 1.15
C LYS A 73 -8.77 -13.18 2.03
N LEU A 74 -7.48 -13.05 1.67
CA LEU A 74 -6.36 -13.48 2.50
C LEU A 74 -5.89 -12.40 3.49
N GLY A 75 -6.45 -11.19 3.46
CA GLY A 75 -6.13 -10.10 4.39
C GLY A 75 -5.50 -8.85 3.78
N CYS A 76 -5.44 -8.73 2.45
CA CYS A 76 -4.81 -7.57 1.82
C CYS A 76 -5.51 -6.25 2.18
N LEU A 77 -4.78 -5.34 2.83
CA LEU A 77 -5.19 -4.00 3.24
C LEU A 77 -4.84 -2.92 2.19
N GLY A 78 -4.57 -3.33 0.95
CA GLY A 78 -4.40 -2.41 -0.18
C GLY A 78 -5.54 -1.39 -0.35
N PRO A 79 -6.81 -1.76 -0.12
CA PRO A 79 -7.94 -0.82 -0.17
C PRO A 79 -7.93 0.27 0.93
N ASN A 80 -7.08 0.13 1.94
CA ASN A 80 -7.01 1.05 3.09
C ASN A 80 -5.64 1.75 3.20
N THR A 81 -4.80 1.63 2.16
CA THR A 81 -3.41 2.08 2.19
C THR A 81 -3.12 2.94 0.99
N TYR A 82 -2.82 4.23 1.22
CA TYR A 82 -2.29 5.11 0.19
C TYR A 82 -0.79 4.87 0.05
N ALA A 83 -0.33 4.53 -1.16
CA ALA A 83 1.08 4.37 -1.53
C ALA A 83 1.21 3.92 -3.00
N ASP A 84 2.35 4.21 -3.64
CA ASP A 84 2.65 3.83 -5.03
C ASP A 84 3.37 2.47 -5.19
N CYS A 85 3.38 1.62 -4.15
CA CYS A 85 4.19 0.38 -4.09
C CYS A 85 3.96 -0.62 -5.24
N THR A 86 2.79 -0.61 -5.88
CA THR A 86 2.42 -1.54 -6.96
C THR A 86 2.75 -1.00 -8.36
N ILE A 87 3.13 0.27 -8.47
CA ILE A 87 3.54 0.89 -9.74
C ILE A 87 5.03 1.25 -9.74
N ARG A 88 5.57 1.65 -8.58
CA ARG A 88 6.99 1.96 -8.42
C ARG A 88 7.84 0.70 -8.23
N TYR A 89 7.30 -0.27 -7.50
CA TYR A 89 8.00 -1.45 -6.98
C TYR A 89 9.22 -1.12 -6.10
N TRP A 90 9.58 -2.08 -5.26
CA TRP A 90 10.70 -2.03 -4.33
C TRP A 90 11.99 -2.52 -4.97
N ASN A 91 13.11 -2.07 -4.41
CA ASN A 91 14.47 -2.51 -4.77
C ASN A 91 14.78 -2.28 -6.25
N SER A 92 14.78 -1.01 -6.66
CA SER A 92 15.05 -0.62 -8.06
C SER A 92 14.06 -1.22 -9.07
N GLY A 93 12.76 -1.17 -8.74
CA GLY A 93 11.73 -1.64 -9.64
C GLY A 93 11.53 -3.17 -9.66
N THR A 94 12.15 -3.91 -8.74
CA THR A 94 12.21 -5.39 -8.83
C THR A 94 10.90 -6.07 -8.50
N ASN A 95 10.23 -5.72 -7.40
CA ASN A 95 9.04 -6.44 -6.94
C ASN A 95 8.18 -5.62 -5.97
N SER A 96 6.98 -6.09 -5.64
CA SER A 96 6.17 -5.60 -4.52
C SER A 96 5.70 -6.75 -3.64
N CYS A 97 5.15 -6.45 -2.46
CA CYS A 97 4.55 -7.49 -1.62
C CYS A 97 3.51 -8.30 -2.40
N ILE A 98 2.58 -7.62 -3.10
CA ILE A 98 1.48 -8.25 -3.82
C ILE A 98 1.99 -9.13 -4.96
N GLN A 99 3.00 -8.68 -5.70
CA GLN A 99 3.59 -9.45 -6.78
C GLN A 99 4.42 -10.64 -6.27
N ALA A 100 4.97 -10.56 -5.06
CA ALA A 100 5.54 -11.70 -4.33
C ALA A 100 4.49 -12.61 -3.66
N ASN A 101 3.21 -12.47 -4.01
CA ASN A 101 2.06 -13.17 -3.41
C ASN A 101 1.83 -12.89 -1.90
N GLY A 102 2.45 -11.84 -1.37
CA GLY A 102 2.25 -11.35 -0.01
C GLY A 102 1.17 -10.27 0.05
N PRO A 103 0.12 -10.40 0.87
CA PRO A 103 -0.89 -9.35 1.03
C PRO A 103 -0.24 -8.03 1.50
N CYS A 104 -0.77 -6.90 1.02
CA CYS A 104 -0.43 -5.62 1.62
C CYS A 104 -0.91 -5.62 3.08
N ILE A 105 -0.01 -5.35 4.03
CA ILE A 105 -0.33 -5.26 5.46
C ILE A 105 -0.63 -3.83 5.90
N GLY A 106 -0.68 -2.90 4.96
CA GLY A 106 -0.97 -1.49 5.18
C GLY A 106 0.08 -0.73 5.98
N CYS A 107 1.37 -1.06 5.84
CA CYS A 107 2.45 -0.46 6.63
C CYS A 107 2.65 1.06 6.43
N ALA A 108 2.08 1.65 5.38
CA ALA A 108 2.08 3.09 5.13
C ALA A 108 0.77 3.79 5.57
N SER A 109 -0.23 3.03 6.04
CA SER A 109 -1.48 3.57 6.56
C SER A 109 -1.31 4.02 8.01
N GLU A 110 -2.05 5.06 8.43
CA GLU A 110 -2.10 5.44 9.84
C GLU A 110 -2.63 4.31 10.72
N ASP A 111 -3.50 3.45 10.17
CA ASP A 111 -4.11 2.34 10.89
C ASP A 111 -3.22 1.07 10.96
N PHE A 112 -1.97 1.14 10.48
CA PHE A 112 -1.04 0.02 10.51
C PHE A 112 -0.89 -0.58 11.92
N ALA A 113 -1.27 -1.85 12.06
CA ALA A 113 -1.23 -2.60 13.32
C ALA A 113 -2.02 -1.97 14.50
N ARG A 114 -2.89 -0.98 14.25
CA ARG A 114 -3.61 -0.25 15.32
C ARG A 114 -4.88 -0.92 15.80
N LYS A 115 -5.54 -1.71 14.94
CA LYS A 115 -6.88 -2.26 15.19
C LYS A 115 -6.92 -3.73 14.84
N ALA A 116 -7.50 -4.54 15.72
CA ALA A 116 -7.75 -5.96 15.45
C ALA A 116 -8.71 -6.18 14.26
N SER A 117 -9.52 -5.18 13.91
CA SER A 117 -10.41 -5.19 12.74
C SER A 117 -9.68 -5.10 11.40
N PHE A 118 -8.38 -4.78 11.39
CA PHE A 118 -7.52 -4.83 10.21
C PHE A 118 -6.42 -5.88 10.38
N PRO A 119 -6.79 -7.18 10.45
CA PRO A 119 -5.80 -8.24 10.60
C PRO A 119 -4.97 -8.37 9.32
N PHE A 120 -3.68 -8.67 9.46
CA PHE A 120 -2.80 -8.92 8.32
C PHE A 120 -3.21 -10.16 7.51
N TYR A 121 -3.86 -11.12 8.18
CA TYR A 121 -4.34 -12.35 7.55
C TYR A 121 -5.76 -12.65 7.97
N ARG A 122 -6.57 -13.06 7.00
CA ARG A 122 -7.94 -13.55 7.23
C ARG A 122 -7.99 -15.01 6.82
N LYS A 123 -7.70 -15.91 7.78
CA LYS A 123 -7.85 -17.35 7.58
C LYS A 123 -9.20 -17.75 8.16
N ASN A 124 -10.05 -18.40 7.35
CA ASN A 124 -11.36 -18.93 7.75
C ASN A 124 -12.45 -17.90 8.05
N GLU A 125 -12.39 -16.68 7.50
CA GLU A 125 -13.61 -15.89 7.36
C GLU A 125 -14.57 -16.68 6.46
N LYS A 126 -15.60 -17.30 7.07
CA LYS A 126 -16.68 -17.93 6.33
C LYS A 126 -17.18 -16.89 5.36
N ASN A 127 -17.20 -17.22 4.06
CA ASN A 127 -17.70 -16.35 3.01
C ASN A 127 -18.94 -15.62 3.52
N SER A 128 -18.81 -14.33 3.82
CA SER A 128 -19.93 -13.40 3.91
C SER A 128 -20.46 -13.21 2.49
N GLY A 129 -21.01 -14.29 1.96
CA GLY A 129 -21.84 -14.37 0.78
C GLY A 129 -23.26 -14.63 1.25
N THR A 130 -23.81 -13.63 1.92
CA THR A 130 -25.25 -13.33 2.09
C THR A 130 -25.36 -11.83 2.28
#